data_AF-A0A251XI42-F1
#
_entry.id   AF-A0A251XI42-F1
#
_cell.length_a   1.000
_cell.length_b   1.000
_cell.length_c   1.000
_cell.angle_alpha   90.00
_cell.angle_beta   90.00
_cell.angle_gamma   90.00
#
_symmetry.space_group_name_H-M   'P 1'
#
loop_
_entity.id
_entity.type
_entity.pdbx_description
1 polymer ?
#
loop_
_entity_poly.entity_id
_entity_poly.type
_entity_poly.pdbx_seq_one_letter_code
_entity_poly.pdbx_strand_id
1 'polypeptide(L)'
;MDEPAQMEWLASMGVDAITTNELATLLDVLARREADPAAADARASAPTSERTRARAAARDLAARAVHHVRSHEVGAVTTKANPADHVTEIDRAVERDVRAVVGAQFPHHVLVGEEYGGEAVPGRPCWYLDPVDGTANLANGVPWTSFSLALVVDGEPVVGVVADPWRGTVVEAAAGEGAWSAGARLDLRATPGGVHAPDADPLRGRMVSTELAGHAPWPGMLPLLDALAARWCTLRIMGSGTLTVAGIALGHGAGAVIGAFGPVDHLAATLIVREAGGVVLDADGEDTLFPASGGVLAARDRPTALALHALWRAGIVEATSAALPDRATTEPAPAA
;
A
#
# COMPACT_ATOMS: atom_id res chain seq x y z
N MET A 1 12.99 9.11 19.76
CA MET A 1 13.50 8.41 18.56
C MET A 1 14.52 7.41 19.03
N ASP A 2 14.33 6.16 18.66
CA ASP A 2 15.08 5.05 19.27
C ASP A 2 15.96 4.31 18.23
N GLU A 3 15.95 4.79 16.97
CA GLU A 3 16.73 4.23 15.86
C GLU A 3 18.12 4.89 15.73
N PRO A 4 19.23 4.13 15.83
CA PRO A 4 20.60 4.66 15.74
C PRO A 4 20.86 5.50 14.48
N ALA A 5 20.40 5.05 13.31
CA ALA A 5 20.59 5.77 12.05
C ALA A 5 19.98 7.19 12.10
N GLN A 6 18.83 7.31 12.78
CA GLN A 6 18.14 8.59 12.93
C GLN A 6 18.85 9.50 13.93
N MET A 7 19.42 8.94 15.00
CA MET A 7 20.29 9.68 15.93
C MET A 7 21.57 10.19 15.24
N GLU A 8 22.21 9.35 14.43
CA GLU A 8 23.41 9.72 13.66
C GLU A 8 23.14 10.88 12.71
N TRP A 9 22.00 10.87 12.02
CA TRP A 9 21.57 11.96 11.15
C TRP A 9 21.24 13.26 11.90
N LEU A 10 20.49 13.18 13.00
CA LEU A 10 20.21 14.38 13.80
C LEU A 10 21.51 15.01 14.34
N ALA A 11 22.45 14.18 14.81
CA ALA A 11 23.74 14.64 15.27
C ALA A 11 24.58 15.27 14.14
N SER A 12 24.46 14.80 12.89
CA SER A 12 25.16 15.39 11.74
C SER A 12 24.59 16.75 11.34
N MET A 13 23.28 16.98 11.53
CA MET A 13 22.65 18.29 11.32
C MET A 13 22.96 19.31 12.42
N GLY A 14 23.55 18.88 13.55
CA GLY A 14 23.89 19.76 14.67
C GLY A 14 22.66 20.27 15.43
N VAL A 15 21.63 19.44 15.59
CA VAL A 15 20.44 19.82 16.37
C VAL A 15 20.78 20.04 17.85
N ASP A 16 20.07 20.97 18.50
CA ASP A 16 20.31 21.33 19.91
C ASP A 16 19.83 20.26 20.92
N ALA A 17 18.90 19.37 20.52
CA ALA A 17 18.36 18.34 21.38
C ALA A 17 17.91 17.09 20.60
N ILE A 18 18.15 15.90 21.19
CA ILE A 18 17.65 14.60 20.72
C ILE A 18 16.92 13.93 21.89
N THR A 19 15.65 13.58 21.69
CA THR A 19 14.85 12.84 22.68
C THR A 19 14.79 11.36 22.33
N THR A 20 15.11 10.49 23.29
CA THR A 20 15.17 9.03 23.09
C THR A 20 14.88 8.28 24.39
N ASN A 21 14.35 7.06 24.25
CA ASN A 21 14.28 6.09 25.35
C ASN A 21 15.57 5.25 25.45
N GLU A 22 16.44 5.32 24.46
CA GLU A 22 17.66 4.51 24.30
C GLU A 22 18.92 5.35 24.58
N LEU A 23 19.06 5.87 25.80
CA LEU A 23 20.16 6.77 26.18
C LEU A 23 21.55 6.17 25.90
N ALA A 24 21.74 4.87 26.17
CA ALA A 24 23.03 4.21 25.94
C ALA A 24 23.42 4.23 24.46
N THR A 25 22.45 3.96 23.57
CA THR A 25 22.62 4.01 22.12
C THR A 25 22.98 5.43 21.65
N LEU A 26 22.30 6.45 22.17
CA LEU A 26 22.61 7.84 21.84
C LEU A 26 24.02 8.23 22.28
N LEU A 27 24.44 7.88 23.49
CA LEU A 27 25.79 8.18 23.98
C LEU A 27 26.87 7.51 23.14
N ASP A 28 26.64 6.28 22.69
CA ASP A 28 27.53 5.55 21.78
C ASP A 28 27.62 6.21 20.39
N VAL A 29 26.48 6.67 19.84
CA VAL A 29 26.45 7.47 18.60
C VAL A 29 27.28 8.75 18.73
N LEU A 30 27.10 9.51 19.82
CA LEU A 30 27.81 10.76 20.06
C LEU A 30 29.31 10.52 20.25
N ALA A 31 29.71 9.49 21.01
CA ALA A 31 31.10 9.14 21.22
C ALA A 31 31.81 8.74 19.91
N ARG A 32 31.15 7.97 19.04
CA ARG A 32 31.68 7.64 17.71
C ARG A 32 31.88 8.86 16.82
N ARG A 33 30.94 9.81 16.86
CA ARG A 33 31.04 11.06 16.11
C ARG A 33 32.20 11.92 16.58
N GLU A 34 32.42 12.01 17.89
CA GLU A 34 33.54 12.75 18.47
C GLU A 34 34.90 12.13 18.06
N ALA A 35 34.97 10.80 17.97
CA ALA A 35 36.18 10.08 17.56
C ALA A 35 36.51 10.26 16.07
N ASP A 36 35.52 10.22 15.18
CA ASP A 36 35.70 10.40 13.73
C ASP A 36 34.46 11.06 13.08
N PRO A 37 34.44 12.41 13.01
CA PRO A 37 33.30 13.14 12.43
C PRO A 37 33.05 12.81 10.95
N ALA A 38 34.12 12.62 10.17
CA ALA A 38 34.00 12.37 8.72
C ALA A 38 33.39 11.00 8.44
N ALA A 39 33.82 9.95 9.16
CA ALA A 39 33.22 8.63 9.05
C ALA A 39 31.77 8.59 9.56
N ALA A 40 31.44 9.40 10.58
CA ALA A 40 30.07 9.53 11.06
C ALA A 40 29.15 10.20 10.02
N ASP A 41 29.60 11.29 9.40
CA ASP A 41 28.84 11.99 8.35
C ASP A 41 28.62 11.10 7.11
N ALA A 42 29.64 10.33 6.72
CA ALA A 42 29.53 9.38 5.61
C ALA A 42 28.50 8.26 5.90
N ARG A 43 28.42 7.79 7.15
CA ARG A 43 27.46 6.76 7.56
C ARG A 43 26.05 7.29 7.67
N ALA A 44 25.88 8.49 8.23
CA ALA A 44 24.60 9.17 8.32
C ALA A 44 23.98 9.43 6.94
N SER A 45 24.82 9.69 5.94
CA SER A 45 24.40 9.97 4.55
C SER A 45 24.33 8.71 3.67
N ALA A 46 24.65 7.53 4.19
CA ALA A 46 24.64 6.30 3.39
C ALA A 46 23.20 5.92 2.98
N PRO A 47 22.97 5.41 1.76
CA PRO A 47 21.63 5.03 1.29
C PRO A 47 20.93 4.02 2.21
N THR A 48 21.68 3.06 2.77
CA THR A 48 21.15 2.11 3.75
C THR A 48 20.68 2.81 5.01
N SER A 49 21.44 3.78 5.52
CA SER A 49 21.07 4.57 6.70
C SER A 49 19.81 5.39 6.43
N GLU A 50 19.72 6.04 5.27
CA GLU A 50 18.53 6.79 4.86
C GLU A 50 17.29 5.89 4.75
N ARG A 51 17.41 4.70 4.15
CA ARG A 51 16.30 3.73 4.10
C ARG A 51 15.86 3.27 5.49
N THR A 52 16.81 2.99 6.40
CA THR A 52 16.51 2.64 7.79
C THR A 52 15.78 3.79 8.50
N ARG A 53 16.26 5.04 8.35
CA ARG A 53 15.58 6.23 8.88
C ARG A 53 14.17 6.39 8.30
N ALA A 54 14.02 6.23 6.98
CA ALA A 54 12.75 6.35 6.28
C ALA A 54 11.73 5.33 6.82
N ARG A 55 12.14 4.07 6.98
CA ARG A 55 11.29 3.04 7.58
C ARG A 55 10.89 3.35 9.02
N ALA A 56 11.84 3.77 9.86
CA ALA A 56 11.54 4.16 11.24
C ALA A 56 10.54 5.34 11.30
N ALA A 57 10.78 6.38 10.50
CA ALA A 57 9.87 7.53 10.42
C ALA A 57 8.47 7.13 9.92
N ALA A 58 8.38 6.28 8.91
CA ALA A 58 7.11 5.79 8.38
C ALA A 58 6.33 4.97 9.42
N ARG A 59 7.01 4.12 10.19
CA ARG A 59 6.41 3.36 11.29
C ARG A 59 5.87 4.27 12.39
N ASP A 60 6.65 5.27 12.80
CA ASP A 60 6.24 6.23 13.83
C ASP A 60 5.03 7.05 13.36
N LEU A 61 5.02 7.50 12.10
CA LEU A 61 3.89 8.20 11.50
C LEU A 61 2.63 7.32 11.44
N ALA A 62 2.77 6.05 11.09
CA ALA A 62 1.66 5.11 11.08
C ALA A 62 1.07 4.92 12.49
N ALA A 63 1.92 4.80 13.53
CA ALA A 63 1.47 4.72 14.92
C ALA A 63 0.74 6.00 15.37
N ARG A 64 1.20 7.18 14.92
CA ARG A 64 0.55 8.46 15.18
C ARG A 64 -0.80 8.56 14.48
N ALA A 65 -0.90 8.12 13.23
CA ALA A 65 -2.16 8.05 12.48
C ALA A 65 -3.18 7.12 13.17
N VAL A 66 -2.75 5.92 13.59
CA VAL A 66 -3.56 5.00 14.40
C VAL A 66 -4.08 5.69 15.66
N HIS A 67 -3.21 6.36 16.41
CA HIS A 67 -3.62 7.08 17.60
C HIS A 67 -4.62 8.19 17.28
N HIS A 68 -4.38 8.98 16.23
CA HIS A 68 -5.22 10.10 15.84
C HIS A 68 -6.64 9.64 15.49
N VAL A 69 -6.76 8.65 14.59
CA VAL A 69 -8.05 8.06 14.18
C VAL A 69 -8.86 7.52 15.36
N ARG A 70 -8.19 6.92 16.36
CA ARG A 70 -8.87 6.32 17.53
C ARG A 70 -9.24 7.31 18.62
N SER A 71 -8.59 8.47 18.67
CA SER A 71 -8.71 9.44 19.77
C SER A 71 -9.54 10.68 19.43
N HIS A 72 -9.89 10.86 18.16
CA HIS A 72 -10.64 12.00 17.68
C HIS A 72 -11.98 11.54 17.10
N GLU A 73 -13.01 12.37 17.24
CA GLU A 73 -14.23 12.21 16.46
C GLU A 73 -13.92 12.49 14.98
N VAL A 74 -14.64 11.83 14.07
CA VAL A 74 -14.45 11.98 12.61
C VAL A 74 -14.55 13.44 12.16
N GLY A 75 -15.34 14.26 12.86
CA GLY A 75 -15.48 15.68 12.58
C GLY A 75 -16.31 15.96 11.32
N ALA A 76 -15.93 16.99 10.58
CA ALA A 76 -16.65 17.39 9.36
C ALA A 76 -16.37 16.38 8.23
N VAL A 77 -17.44 15.85 7.63
CA VAL A 77 -17.38 15.03 6.42
C VAL A 77 -17.79 15.89 5.23
N THR A 78 -16.92 15.98 4.24
CA THR A 78 -17.17 16.68 2.97
C THR A 78 -16.94 15.73 1.80
N THR A 79 -17.38 16.10 0.61
CA THR A 79 -17.19 15.29 -0.61
C THR A 79 -16.27 15.99 -1.59
N LYS A 80 -15.44 15.22 -2.28
CA LYS A 80 -14.48 15.67 -3.30
C LYS A 80 -15.14 15.62 -4.69
N ALA A 81 -14.79 14.66 -5.55
CA ALA A 81 -15.23 14.64 -6.94
C ALA A 81 -16.73 14.29 -7.12
N ASN A 82 -17.30 13.51 -6.19
CA ASN A 82 -18.69 13.06 -6.25
C ASN A 82 -19.22 12.69 -4.85
N PRO A 83 -20.54 12.43 -4.67
CA PRO A 83 -21.13 12.16 -3.35
C PRO A 83 -20.61 10.90 -2.63
N ALA A 84 -19.93 9.98 -3.31
CA ALA A 84 -19.32 8.81 -2.68
C ALA A 84 -17.84 9.02 -2.32
N ASP A 85 -17.22 10.09 -2.81
CA ASP A 85 -15.82 10.44 -2.61
C ASP A 85 -15.68 11.37 -1.40
N HIS A 86 -15.55 10.77 -0.21
CA HIS A 86 -15.56 11.46 1.07
C HIS A 86 -14.16 11.92 1.49
N VAL A 87 -14.10 13.00 2.26
CA VAL A 87 -12.91 13.46 2.99
C VAL A 87 -13.34 13.99 4.36
N THR A 88 -12.59 13.65 5.41
CA THR A 88 -12.83 14.09 6.79
C THR A 88 -11.71 14.98 7.31
N GLU A 89 -11.90 15.58 8.50
CA GLU A 89 -10.82 16.34 9.15
C GLU A 89 -9.66 15.44 9.57
N ILE A 90 -9.92 14.14 9.82
CA ILE A 90 -8.89 13.16 10.15
C ILE A 90 -7.91 13.00 8.99
N ASP A 91 -8.39 12.81 7.75
CA ASP A 91 -7.57 12.69 6.54
C ASP A 91 -6.60 13.89 6.43
N ARG A 92 -7.16 15.09 6.54
CA ARG A 92 -6.42 16.36 6.46
C ARG A 92 -5.42 16.57 7.59
N ALA A 93 -5.73 16.11 8.80
CA ALA A 93 -4.86 16.24 9.96
C ALA A 93 -3.68 15.27 9.88
N VAL A 94 -3.94 14.01 9.53
CA VAL A 94 -2.89 12.99 9.34
C VAL A 94 -1.94 13.40 8.21
N GLU A 95 -2.44 13.87 7.07
CA GLU A 95 -1.55 14.26 5.97
C GLU A 95 -0.69 15.49 6.29
N ARG A 96 -1.24 16.50 6.97
CA ARG A 96 -0.45 17.67 7.43
C ARG A 96 0.72 17.24 8.31
N ASP A 97 0.47 16.28 9.19
CA ASP A 97 1.48 15.77 10.10
C ASP A 97 2.59 15.01 9.37
N VAL A 98 2.23 14.10 8.45
CA VAL A 98 3.21 13.39 7.62
C VAL A 98 4.04 14.38 6.82
N ARG A 99 3.42 15.37 6.17
CA ARG A 99 4.13 16.41 5.41
C ARG A 99 5.13 17.18 6.25
N ALA A 100 4.76 17.54 7.48
CA ALA A 100 5.66 18.25 8.39
C ALA A 100 6.89 17.39 8.76
N VAL A 101 6.68 16.12 9.10
CA VAL A 101 7.78 15.20 9.45
C VAL A 101 8.67 14.90 8.25
N VAL A 102 8.08 14.57 7.09
CA VAL A 102 8.83 14.27 5.88
C VAL A 102 9.64 15.48 5.43
N GLY A 103 9.04 16.68 5.41
CA GLY A 103 9.75 17.91 5.03
C GLY A 103 10.90 18.26 5.96
N ALA A 104 10.78 17.96 7.26
CA ALA A 104 11.84 18.21 8.25
C ALA A 104 12.96 17.16 8.21
N GLN A 105 12.63 15.88 8.07
CA GLN A 105 13.60 14.78 8.16
C GLN A 105 14.24 14.39 6.83
N PHE A 106 13.55 14.68 5.72
CA PHE A 106 13.95 14.31 4.36
C PHE A 106 13.76 15.50 3.40
N PRO A 107 14.47 16.62 3.61
CA PRO A 107 14.23 17.88 2.89
C PRO A 107 14.42 17.80 1.37
N HIS A 108 15.14 16.79 0.88
CA HIS A 108 15.35 16.55 -0.55
C HIS A 108 14.29 15.63 -1.18
N HIS A 109 13.44 14.99 -0.37
CA HIS A 109 12.36 14.14 -0.88
C HIS A 109 11.17 14.98 -1.32
N VAL A 110 10.29 14.39 -2.10
CA VAL A 110 8.97 14.94 -2.43
C VAL A 110 7.88 14.08 -1.80
N LEU A 111 6.69 14.66 -1.61
CA LEU A 111 5.52 13.93 -1.11
C LEU A 111 4.32 14.19 -2.01
N VAL A 112 3.73 13.10 -2.49
CA VAL A 112 2.46 13.02 -3.20
C VAL A 112 1.45 12.42 -2.23
N GLY A 113 0.46 13.20 -1.82
CA GLY A 113 -0.60 12.79 -0.89
C GLY A 113 -1.97 12.92 -1.53
N GLU A 114 -2.94 12.17 -1.01
CA GLU A 114 -4.32 12.18 -1.51
C GLU A 114 -4.97 13.57 -1.36
N GLU A 115 -4.80 14.23 -0.21
CA GLU A 115 -5.61 15.40 0.16
C GLU A 115 -5.03 16.73 -0.30
N TYR A 116 -3.69 16.85 -0.30
CA TYR A 116 -3.01 18.08 -0.73
C TYR A 116 -2.16 17.88 -1.99
N GLY A 117 -2.24 16.72 -2.63
CA GLY A 117 -1.61 16.45 -3.93
C GLY A 117 -0.08 16.42 -3.86
N GLY A 118 0.58 16.93 -4.90
CA GLY A 118 2.02 16.87 -5.06
C GLY A 118 2.40 16.20 -6.38
N GLU A 119 3.67 16.34 -6.76
CA GLU A 119 4.16 15.81 -8.02
C GLU A 119 5.48 15.08 -7.78
N ALA A 120 5.56 13.85 -8.29
CA ALA A 120 6.80 13.08 -8.30
C ALA A 120 7.79 13.77 -9.25
N VAL A 121 9.03 13.95 -8.80
CA VAL A 121 10.08 14.60 -9.59
C VAL A 121 11.12 13.54 -9.97
N PRO A 122 11.43 13.35 -11.27
CA PRO A 122 12.44 12.39 -11.69
C PRO A 122 13.78 12.59 -10.96
N GLY A 123 14.38 11.49 -10.49
CA GLY A 123 15.65 11.51 -9.76
C GLY A 123 15.57 12.01 -8.31
N ARG A 124 14.36 12.27 -7.77
CA ARG A 124 14.17 12.57 -6.34
C ARG A 124 13.35 11.46 -5.67
N PRO A 125 13.74 11.02 -4.46
CA PRO A 125 12.91 10.12 -3.67
C PRO A 125 11.51 10.71 -3.43
N CYS A 126 10.49 9.88 -3.59
CA CYS A 126 9.09 10.30 -3.56
C CYS A 126 8.30 9.47 -2.54
N TRP A 127 7.66 10.16 -1.60
CA TRP A 127 6.70 9.56 -0.68
C TRP A 127 5.30 9.58 -1.30
N TYR A 128 4.60 8.47 -1.23
CA TYR A 128 3.18 8.34 -1.60
C TYR A 128 2.38 8.05 -0.34
N LEU A 129 1.36 8.85 -0.08
CA LEU A 129 0.61 8.84 1.17
C LEU A 129 -0.88 8.83 0.92
N ASP A 130 -1.54 7.81 1.46
CA ASP A 130 -2.98 7.84 1.75
C ASP A 130 -3.14 7.99 3.28
N PRO A 131 -3.63 9.14 3.78
CA PRO A 131 -3.82 9.32 5.21
C PRO A 131 -4.92 8.42 5.78
N VAL A 132 -5.96 8.09 4.99
CA VAL A 132 -7.09 7.23 5.36
C VAL A 132 -7.69 6.55 4.11
N ASP A 133 -7.14 5.42 3.70
CA ASP A 133 -7.78 4.56 2.70
C ASP A 133 -9.07 3.98 3.29
N GLY A 134 -10.16 4.12 2.54
CA GLY A 134 -11.50 3.77 2.97
C GLY A 134 -12.21 4.89 3.73
N THR A 135 -11.99 6.18 3.41
CA THR A 135 -12.68 7.31 4.04
C THR A 135 -14.21 7.17 4.10
N ALA A 136 -14.82 6.55 3.09
CA ALA A 136 -16.26 6.23 3.11
C ALA A 136 -16.64 5.31 4.28
N ASN A 137 -15.81 4.31 4.60
CA ASN A 137 -16.00 3.47 5.78
C ASN A 137 -15.85 4.27 7.08
N LEU A 138 -14.82 5.12 7.18
CA LEU A 138 -14.63 5.99 8.35
C LEU A 138 -15.86 6.88 8.58
N ALA A 139 -16.33 7.56 7.53
CA ALA A 139 -17.49 8.45 7.58
C ALA A 139 -18.79 7.73 8.01
N ASN A 140 -18.91 6.43 7.73
CA ASN A 140 -20.08 5.62 8.07
C ASN A 140 -19.87 4.74 9.32
N GLY A 141 -18.74 4.89 10.03
CA GLY A 141 -18.46 4.13 11.25
C GLY A 141 -18.16 2.64 11.02
N VAL A 142 -17.77 2.25 9.81
CA VAL A 142 -17.33 0.88 9.50
C VAL A 142 -15.85 0.73 9.88
N PRO A 143 -15.49 -0.22 10.75
CA PRO A 143 -14.13 -0.35 11.26
C PRO A 143 -13.19 -1.08 10.28
N TRP A 144 -13.04 -0.50 9.09
CA TRP A 144 -12.20 -1.03 8.00
C TRP A 144 -11.59 0.12 7.18
N THR A 145 -10.51 0.70 7.70
CA THR A 145 -9.73 1.76 7.04
C THR A 145 -8.26 1.58 7.32
N SER A 146 -7.40 2.22 6.53
CA SER A 146 -5.96 2.18 6.77
C SER A 146 -5.24 3.49 6.50
N PHE A 147 -4.09 3.64 7.15
CA PHE A 147 -3.04 4.56 6.72
C PHE A 147 -2.09 3.83 5.76
N SER A 148 -1.67 4.46 4.67
CA SER A 148 -0.71 3.93 3.70
C SER A 148 0.41 4.92 3.44
N LEU A 149 1.67 4.52 3.60
CA LEU A 149 2.83 5.36 3.29
C LEU A 149 3.93 4.53 2.63
N ALA A 150 4.31 4.91 1.41
CA ALA A 150 5.40 4.29 0.67
C ALA A 150 6.48 5.30 0.29
N LEU A 151 7.74 4.88 0.28
CA LEU A 151 8.85 5.62 -0.31
C LEU A 151 9.30 4.93 -1.59
N VAL A 152 9.38 5.69 -2.67
CA VAL A 152 9.92 5.27 -3.96
C VAL A 152 11.23 5.99 -4.24
N VAL A 153 12.24 5.23 -4.68
CA VAL A 153 13.54 5.74 -5.13
C VAL A 153 13.81 5.16 -6.51
N ASP A 154 14.12 6.02 -7.48
CA ASP A 154 14.42 5.63 -8.87
C ASP A 154 13.35 4.71 -9.51
N GLY A 155 12.08 4.98 -9.19
CA GLY A 155 10.94 4.22 -9.72
C GLY A 155 10.60 2.94 -8.95
N GLU A 156 11.40 2.56 -7.95
CA GLU A 156 11.21 1.34 -7.17
C GLU A 156 10.72 1.65 -5.74
N PRO A 157 9.67 0.98 -5.23
CA PRO A 157 9.26 1.11 -3.85
C PRO A 157 10.30 0.46 -2.93
N VAL A 158 10.86 1.23 -1.99
CA VAL A 158 11.95 0.80 -1.09
C VAL A 158 11.54 0.67 0.37
N VAL A 159 10.49 1.39 0.79
CA VAL A 159 9.88 1.32 2.12
C VAL A 159 8.37 1.40 1.96
N GLY A 160 7.62 0.60 2.73
CA GLY A 160 6.17 0.63 2.75
C GLY A 160 5.64 0.34 4.14
N VAL A 161 4.70 1.15 4.62
CA VAL A 161 4.01 0.95 5.90
C VAL A 161 2.52 1.09 5.68
N VAL A 162 1.77 0.11 6.15
CA VAL A 162 0.30 0.12 6.20
C VAL A 162 -0.12 -0.06 7.65
N ALA A 163 -1.07 0.75 8.12
CA ALA A 163 -1.63 0.57 9.45
C ALA A 163 -3.15 0.51 9.45
N ASP A 164 -3.70 -0.43 10.21
CA ASP A 164 -5.11 -0.56 10.52
C ASP A 164 -5.38 0.09 11.89
N PRO A 165 -6.05 1.26 11.94
CA PRO A 165 -6.33 1.95 13.19
C PRO A 165 -7.22 1.17 14.15
N TRP A 166 -8.18 0.41 13.62
CA TRP A 166 -9.18 -0.30 14.41
C TRP A 166 -8.55 -1.47 15.16
N ARG A 167 -7.67 -2.21 14.49
CA ARG A 167 -6.91 -3.32 15.09
C ARG A 167 -5.63 -2.86 15.77
N GLY A 168 -5.19 -1.63 15.54
CA GLY A 168 -3.89 -1.12 16.00
C GLY A 168 -2.71 -1.90 15.39
N THR A 169 -2.93 -2.49 14.21
CA THR A 169 -1.92 -3.31 13.53
C THR A 169 -1.12 -2.44 12.59
N VAL A 170 0.21 -2.52 12.67
CA VAL A 170 1.13 -1.86 11.73
C VAL A 170 1.91 -2.96 11.01
N VAL A 171 1.87 -2.92 9.68
CA VAL A 171 2.61 -3.80 8.79
C VAL A 171 3.60 -2.96 8.02
N GLU A 172 4.84 -3.41 7.93
CA GLU A 172 5.91 -2.66 7.30
C GLU A 172 6.82 -3.56 6.48
N ALA A 173 7.46 -3.00 5.46
CA ALA A 173 8.41 -3.69 4.63
C ALA A 173 9.52 -2.74 4.16
N ALA A 174 10.70 -3.32 3.90
CA ALA A 174 11.78 -2.66 3.20
C ALA A 174 12.31 -3.59 2.11
N ALA A 175 12.58 -3.05 0.93
CA ALA A 175 12.96 -3.83 -0.24
C ALA A 175 14.21 -4.70 0.05
N GLY A 176 14.07 -6.01 -0.16
CA GLY A 176 15.09 -7.03 0.07
C GLY A 176 15.34 -7.40 1.53
N GLU A 177 14.65 -6.78 2.49
CA GLU A 177 14.83 -7.03 3.92
C GLU A 177 13.70 -7.88 4.52
N GLY A 178 12.55 -7.97 3.86
CA GLY A 178 11.35 -8.65 4.33
C GLY A 178 10.21 -7.71 4.75
N ALA A 179 9.14 -8.32 5.22
CA ALA A 179 7.97 -7.64 5.79
C ALA A 179 7.74 -8.09 7.24
N TRP A 180 7.18 -7.21 8.07
CA TRP A 180 6.93 -7.45 9.49
C TRP A 180 5.58 -6.92 9.92
N SER A 181 4.98 -7.59 10.89
CA SER A 181 3.81 -7.11 11.63
C SER A 181 4.01 -7.42 13.11
N ALA A 182 3.80 -6.43 13.98
CA ALA A 182 3.98 -6.57 15.44
C ALA A 182 5.35 -7.20 15.84
N GLY A 183 6.42 -6.85 15.13
CA GLY A 183 7.77 -7.35 15.38
C GLY A 183 8.06 -8.77 14.86
N ALA A 184 7.04 -9.50 14.38
CA ALA A 184 7.22 -10.80 13.74
C ALA A 184 7.40 -10.63 12.22
N ARG A 185 8.39 -11.33 11.65
CA ARG A 185 8.58 -11.39 10.20
C ARG A 185 7.43 -12.16 9.56
N LEU A 186 6.88 -11.62 8.48
CA LEU A 186 5.86 -12.27 7.68
C LEU A 186 6.50 -13.29 6.72
N ASP A 187 5.88 -14.45 6.60
CA ASP A 187 6.22 -15.48 5.61
C ASP A 187 4.95 -16.16 5.14
N LEU A 188 4.53 -15.86 3.91
CA LEU A 188 3.31 -16.43 3.34
C LEU A 188 3.36 -17.94 3.15
N ARG A 189 4.55 -18.53 3.07
CA ARG A 189 4.72 -19.99 2.98
C ARG A 189 4.38 -20.68 4.28
N ALA A 190 4.54 -19.98 5.40
CA ALA A 190 4.22 -20.47 6.74
C ALA A 190 2.75 -20.23 7.15
N THR A 191 1.97 -19.48 6.35
CA THR A 191 0.56 -19.20 6.65
C THR A 191 -0.39 -20.34 6.29
N PRO A 192 -1.51 -20.51 7.02
CA PRO A 192 -2.58 -21.43 6.62
C PRO A 192 -3.07 -21.15 5.20
N GLY A 193 -3.33 -22.20 4.44
CA GLY A 193 -3.59 -22.08 3.00
C GLY A 193 -2.34 -22.25 2.13
N GLY A 194 -1.16 -22.39 2.75
CA GLY A 194 0.14 -22.85 2.23
C GLY A 194 0.13 -23.79 1.04
N VAL A 195 -0.62 -24.87 1.20
CA VAL A 195 -0.39 -26.12 0.50
C VAL A 195 -1.60 -26.45 -0.34
N HIS A 196 -1.36 -26.60 -1.64
CA HIS A 196 -2.28 -27.19 -2.60
C HIS A 196 -1.58 -28.40 -3.21
N ALA A 197 -2.35 -29.45 -3.54
CA ALA A 197 -1.79 -30.54 -4.35
C ALA A 197 -1.36 -29.96 -5.72
N PRO A 198 -0.28 -30.48 -6.35
CA PRO A 198 0.22 -29.94 -7.62
C PRO A 198 -0.83 -29.81 -8.73
N ASP A 199 -1.84 -30.70 -8.73
CA ASP A 199 -2.90 -30.75 -9.73
C ASP A 199 -4.24 -30.13 -9.25
N ALA A 200 -4.28 -29.55 -8.05
CA ALA A 200 -5.48 -28.91 -7.53
C ALA A 200 -5.61 -27.46 -8.05
N ASP A 201 -6.85 -27.02 -8.31
CA ASP A 201 -7.15 -25.61 -8.55
C ASP A 201 -6.76 -24.79 -7.29
N PRO A 202 -5.79 -23.87 -7.38
CA PRO A 202 -5.28 -23.12 -6.24
C PRO A 202 -6.32 -22.13 -5.66
N LEU A 203 -7.36 -21.79 -6.42
CA LEU A 203 -8.43 -20.89 -5.97
C LEU A 203 -9.58 -21.64 -5.29
N ARG A 204 -9.75 -22.93 -5.56
CA ARG A 204 -10.94 -23.67 -5.13
C ARG A 204 -11.14 -23.61 -3.61
N GLY A 205 -12.30 -23.12 -3.17
CA GLY A 205 -12.64 -23.00 -1.75
C GLY A 205 -11.81 -21.97 -0.97
N ARG A 206 -11.06 -21.11 -1.66
CA ARG A 206 -10.27 -20.04 -1.04
C ARG A 206 -11.05 -18.76 -0.85
N MET A 207 -10.49 -17.84 -0.08
CA MET A 207 -10.97 -16.46 0.01
C MET A 207 -10.22 -15.59 -1.00
N VAL A 208 -10.95 -14.81 -1.78
CA VAL A 208 -10.40 -13.83 -2.72
C VAL A 208 -11.08 -12.48 -2.47
N SER A 209 -10.29 -11.41 -2.47
CA SER A 209 -10.76 -10.07 -2.18
C SER A 209 -10.70 -9.17 -3.42
N THR A 210 -11.56 -8.16 -3.49
CA THR A 210 -11.48 -7.09 -4.48
C THR A 210 -12.12 -5.84 -3.90
N GLU A 211 -12.03 -4.71 -4.60
CA GLU A 211 -12.73 -3.48 -4.21
C GLU A 211 -13.46 -2.86 -5.41
N LEU A 212 -14.46 -2.05 -5.11
CA LEU A 212 -15.14 -1.23 -6.11
C LEU A 212 -14.21 -0.12 -6.61
N ALA A 213 -14.42 0.35 -7.84
CA ALA A 213 -13.83 1.60 -8.32
C ALA A 213 -14.70 2.76 -7.80
N GLY A 214 -14.37 3.25 -6.61
CA GLY A 214 -15.22 4.18 -5.88
C GLY A 214 -16.54 3.52 -5.51
N HIS A 215 -17.63 3.89 -6.20
CA HIS A 215 -18.97 3.36 -5.92
C HIS A 215 -19.46 2.31 -6.91
N ALA A 216 -18.68 1.99 -7.96
CA ALA A 216 -19.10 1.14 -9.06
C ALA A 216 -18.17 -0.06 -9.28
N PRO A 217 -18.69 -1.17 -9.84
CA PRO A 217 -17.85 -2.25 -10.35
C PRO A 217 -16.86 -1.73 -11.40
N TRP A 218 -15.60 -2.15 -11.32
CA TRP A 218 -14.63 -1.90 -12.40
C TRP A 218 -14.87 -2.86 -13.58
N PRO A 219 -14.42 -2.51 -14.81
CA PRO A 219 -14.63 -3.34 -16.00
C PRO A 219 -14.06 -4.77 -15.85
N GLY A 220 -14.93 -5.77 -15.85
CA GLY A 220 -14.55 -7.18 -15.67
C GLY A 220 -14.72 -7.73 -14.27
N MET A 221 -15.13 -6.90 -13.30
CA MET A 221 -15.38 -7.34 -11.92
C MET A 221 -16.48 -8.39 -11.85
N LEU A 222 -17.65 -8.14 -12.45
CA LEU A 222 -18.79 -9.07 -12.33
C LEU A 222 -18.48 -10.46 -12.91
N PRO A 223 -17.92 -10.60 -14.13
CA PRO A 223 -17.48 -11.89 -14.64
C PRO A 223 -16.41 -12.57 -13.76
N LEU A 224 -15.47 -11.80 -13.18
CA LEU A 224 -14.50 -12.34 -12.22
C LEU A 224 -15.20 -12.93 -11.00
N LEU A 225 -16.17 -12.22 -10.41
CA LEU A 225 -16.93 -12.69 -9.25
C LEU A 225 -17.68 -13.98 -9.57
N ASP A 226 -18.33 -14.06 -10.74
CA ASP A 226 -19.03 -15.26 -11.19
C ASP A 226 -18.07 -16.46 -11.37
N ALA A 227 -16.91 -16.23 -12.00
CA ALA A 227 -15.90 -17.26 -12.21
C ALA A 227 -15.26 -17.77 -10.91
N LEU A 228 -15.12 -16.89 -9.91
CA LEU A 228 -14.67 -17.24 -8.56
C LEU A 228 -15.77 -17.98 -7.78
N ALA A 229 -17.02 -17.56 -7.89
CA ALA A 229 -18.16 -18.24 -7.25
C ALA A 229 -18.32 -19.68 -7.78
N ALA A 230 -18.14 -19.89 -9.09
CA ALA A 230 -18.13 -21.22 -9.72
C ALA A 230 -17.01 -22.13 -9.18
N ARG A 231 -15.97 -21.55 -8.55
CA ARG A 231 -14.86 -22.25 -7.87
C ARG A 231 -15.06 -22.35 -6.36
N TRP A 232 -16.26 -22.05 -5.86
CA TRP A 232 -16.57 -22.00 -4.44
C TRP A 232 -15.67 -21.04 -3.65
N CYS A 233 -15.10 -20.03 -4.31
CA CYS A 233 -14.37 -18.99 -3.62
C CYS A 233 -15.35 -18.17 -2.77
N THR A 234 -14.92 -17.80 -1.57
CA THR A 234 -15.62 -16.79 -0.78
C THR A 234 -15.04 -15.42 -1.08
N LEU A 235 -15.91 -14.44 -1.28
CA LEU A 235 -15.54 -13.11 -1.78
C LEU A 235 -15.58 -12.08 -0.65
N ARG A 236 -14.69 -11.08 -0.70
CA ARG A 236 -14.68 -9.92 0.19
C ARG A 236 -14.52 -8.64 -0.62
N ILE A 237 -15.39 -7.66 -0.32
CA ILE A 237 -15.34 -6.28 -0.80
C ILE A 237 -15.58 -5.46 0.46
N MET A 238 -14.54 -4.86 1.01
CA MET A 238 -14.55 -4.33 2.38
C MET A 238 -14.40 -2.82 2.44
N GLY A 239 -14.01 -2.16 1.34
CA GLY A 239 -13.97 -0.71 1.20
C GLY A 239 -12.62 -0.05 1.51
N SER A 240 -11.52 -0.81 1.59
CA SER A 240 -10.16 -0.27 1.66
C SER A 240 -9.25 -1.13 0.78
N GLY A 241 -8.76 -0.55 -0.32
CA GLY A 241 -7.90 -1.21 -1.30
C GLY A 241 -6.56 -1.62 -0.71
N THR A 242 -5.98 -0.75 0.12
CA THR A 242 -4.73 -0.96 0.84
C THR A 242 -4.85 -2.15 1.78
N LEU A 243 -5.88 -2.24 2.65
CA LEU A 243 -6.07 -3.39 3.53
C LEU A 243 -6.39 -4.67 2.76
N THR A 244 -7.12 -4.55 1.65
CA THR A 244 -7.42 -5.71 0.78
C THR A 244 -6.14 -6.31 0.21
N VAL A 245 -5.18 -5.50 -0.25
CA VAL A 245 -3.88 -5.98 -0.74
C VAL A 245 -2.96 -6.42 0.40
N ALA A 246 -2.78 -5.60 1.44
CA ALA A 246 -1.91 -5.91 2.57
C ALA A 246 -2.38 -7.15 3.35
N GLY A 247 -3.69 -7.40 3.38
CA GLY A 247 -4.30 -8.59 3.96
C GLY A 247 -3.78 -9.90 3.35
N ILE A 248 -3.33 -9.89 2.08
CA ILE A 248 -2.70 -11.05 1.47
C ILE A 248 -1.40 -11.40 2.19
N ALA A 249 -0.54 -10.42 2.50
CA ALA A 249 0.70 -10.62 3.25
C ALA A 249 0.47 -11.13 4.68
N LEU A 250 -0.69 -10.81 5.26
CA LEU A 250 -1.14 -11.29 6.57
C LEU A 250 -1.79 -12.69 6.51
N GLY A 251 -1.97 -13.27 5.32
CA GLY A 251 -2.62 -14.56 5.13
C GLY A 251 -4.15 -14.53 5.20
N HIS A 252 -4.79 -13.36 5.06
CA HIS A 252 -6.25 -13.22 5.11
C HIS A 252 -6.98 -13.74 3.86
N GLY A 253 -6.25 -14.18 2.83
CA GLY A 253 -6.83 -14.70 1.61
C GLY A 253 -5.77 -15.30 0.68
N ALA A 254 -6.23 -15.90 -0.42
CA ALA A 254 -5.34 -16.45 -1.42
C ALA A 254 -4.87 -15.40 -2.44
N GLY A 255 -5.71 -14.43 -2.75
CA GLY A 255 -5.34 -13.29 -3.58
C GLY A 255 -6.36 -12.16 -3.55
N ALA A 256 -5.96 -11.03 -4.12
CA ALA A 256 -6.75 -9.83 -4.26
C ALA A 256 -6.57 -9.25 -5.67
N VAL A 257 -7.63 -8.65 -6.21
CA VAL A 257 -7.60 -7.90 -7.48
C VAL A 257 -8.16 -6.50 -7.24
N ILE A 258 -7.40 -5.48 -7.60
CA ILE A 258 -7.85 -4.09 -7.62
C ILE A 258 -7.93 -3.65 -9.08
N GLY A 259 -9.09 -3.17 -9.53
CA GLY A 259 -9.31 -2.81 -10.93
C GLY A 259 -8.59 -1.55 -11.40
N ALA A 260 -8.21 -0.67 -10.49
CA ALA A 260 -7.46 0.56 -10.77
C ALA A 260 -6.42 0.80 -9.67
N PHE A 261 -5.14 0.77 -10.06
CA PHE A 261 -4.02 1.01 -9.17
C PHE A 261 -3.82 2.51 -8.94
N GLY A 262 -3.84 2.92 -7.67
CA GLY A 262 -3.37 4.22 -7.21
C GLY A 262 -2.07 4.04 -6.41
N PRO A 263 -0.98 4.79 -6.72
CA PRO A 263 0.28 4.65 -6.00
C PRO A 263 0.17 5.09 -4.52
N VAL A 264 -0.67 6.09 -4.26
CA VAL A 264 -1.02 6.59 -2.93
C VAL A 264 -1.59 5.46 -2.06
N ASP A 265 -2.60 4.75 -2.54
CA ASP A 265 -3.26 3.71 -1.75
C ASP A 265 -2.43 2.40 -1.73
N HIS A 266 -1.88 1.97 -2.87
CA HIS A 266 -1.49 0.57 -3.05
C HIS A 266 0.02 0.29 -2.96
N LEU A 267 0.92 1.25 -3.17
CA LEU A 267 2.37 0.97 -3.25
C LEU A 267 2.93 0.32 -1.98
N ALA A 268 2.51 0.81 -0.80
CA ALA A 268 2.98 0.25 0.45
C ALA A 268 2.55 -1.21 0.58
N ALA A 269 1.30 -1.50 0.23
CA ALA A 269 0.73 -2.84 0.30
C ALA A 269 1.35 -3.83 -0.70
N THR A 270 1.64 -3.40 -1.94
CA THR A 270 2.29 -4.25 -2.94
C THR A 270 3.71 -4.64 -2.52
N LEU A 271 4.50 -3.68 -2.01
CA LEU A 271 5.82 -3.97 -1.45
C LEU A 271 5.74 -4.95 -0.26
N ILE A 272 4.78 -4.74 0.64
CA ILE A 272 4.56 -5.65 1.79
C ILE A 272 4.26 -7.08 1.31
N VAL A 273 3.41 -7.26 0.29
CA VAL A 273 3.11 -8.60 -0.27
C VAL A 273 4.35 -9.25 -0.86
N ARG A 274 5.14 -8.50 -1.66
CA ARG A 274 6.40 -8.98 -2.23
C ARG A 274 7.35 -9.48 -1.16
N GLU A 275 7.59 -8.64 -0.16
CA GLU A 275 8.56 -8.89 0.89
C GLU A 275 8.12 -9.98 1.90
N ALA A 276 6.81 -10.25 1.98
CA ALA A 276 6.26 -11.43 2.66
C ALA A 276 6.37 -12.73 1.84
N GLY A 277 6.93 -12.66 0.62
CA GLY A 277 7.13 -13.81 -0.28
C GLY A 277 5.98 -14.10 -1.24
N GLY A 278 5.04 -13.17 -1.39
CA GLY A 278 3.92 -13.24 -2.31
C GLY A 278 4.29 -12.80 -3.73
N VAL A 279 3.28 -12.79 -4.61
CA VAL A 279 3.41 -12.39 -6.01
C VAL A 279 2.48 -11.21 -6.28
N VAL A 280 3.00 -10.20 -6.97
CA VAL A 280 2.24 -9.03 -7.42
C VAL A 280 2.35 -8.94 -8.93
N LEU A 281 1.22 -8.87 -9.62
CA LEU A 281 1.15 -8.75 -11.07
C LEU A 281 0.29 -7.55 -11.47
N ASP A 282 0.59 -6.95 -12.60
CA ASP A 282 -0.30 -5.98 -13.22
C ASP A 282 -1.40 -6.65 -14.09
N ALA A 283 -2.18 -5.80 -14.76
CA ALA A 283 -3.25 -6.25 -15.64
C ALA A 283 -2.76 -7.05 -16.86
N ASP A 284 -1.51 -6.92 -17.28
CA ASP A 284 -0.94 -7.68 -18.41
C ASP A 284 -0.20 -8.95 -17.95
N GLY A 285 -0.02 -9.09 -16.63
CA GLY A 285 0.60 -10.26 -16.00
C GLY A 285 2.10 -10.07 -15.78
N GLU A 286 2.59 -8.84 -15.95
CA GLU A 286 3.96 -8.47 -15.67
C GLU A 286 4.18 -8.36 -14.17
N ASP A 287 5.38 -8.76 -13.76
CA ASP A 287 5.76 -8.78 -12.36
C ASP A 287 6.27 -7.40 -11.93
N THR A 288 5.35 -6.55 -11.44
CA THR A 288 5.64 -5.16 -11.06
C THR A 288 4.92 -4.75 -9.79
N LEU A 289 5.55 -3.90 -8.99
CA LEU A 289 4.95 -3.28 -7.79
C LEU A 289 4.32 -1.93 -8.09
N PHE A 290 4.67 -1.33 -9.23
CA PHE A 290 4.31 0.03 -9.61
C PHE A 290 3.84 0.05 -11.08
N PRO A 291 2.69 -0.56 -11.39
CA PRO A 291 2.13 -0.52 -12.73
C PRO A 291 1.83 0.93 -13.16
N ALA A 292 2.14 1.25 -14.42
CA ALA A 292 1.93 2.58 -14.98
C ALA A 292 0.44 2.90 -15.23
N SER A 293 -0.39 1.87 -15.37
CA SER A 293 -1.83 2.00 -15.62
C SER A 293 -2.57 0.71 -15.30
N GLY A 294 -3.89 0.76 -15.30
CA GLY A 294 -4.73 -0.42 -15.05
C GLY A 294 -4.79 -0.76 -13.56
N GLY A 295 -5.00 -2.04 -13.26
CA GLY A 295 -5.14 -2.55 -11.91
C GLY A 295 -3.89 -3.27 -11.39
N VAL A 296 -4.02 -3.85 -10.21
CA VAL A 296 -3.00 -4.71 -9.60
C VAL A 296 -3.62 -5.96 -9.01
N LEU A 297 -2.89 -7.06 -9.08
CA LEU A 297 -3.20 -8.34 -8.46
C LEU A 297 -2.12 -8.68 -7.44
N ALA A 298 -2.54 -9.10 -6.26
CA ALA A 298 -1.65 -9.66 -5.24
C ALA A 298 -2.10 -11.08 -4.91
N ALA A 299 -1.18 -12.01 -4.80
CA ALA A 299 -1.48 -13.40 -4.47
C ALA A 299 -0.40 -14.01 -3.57
N ARG A 300 -0.81 -15.03 -2.83
CA ARG A 300 0.05 -15.71 -1.86
C ARG A 300 1.24 -16.44 -2.50
N ASP A 301 1.08 -16.93 -3.73
CA ASP A 301 2.06 -17.71 -4.47
C ASP A 301 1.83 -17.61 -5.98
N ARG A 302 2.80 -18.08 -6.78
CA ARG A 302 2.76 -17.99 -8.25
C ARG A 302 1.60 -18.79 -8.88
N PRO A 303 1.31 -20.05 -8.49
CA PRO A 303 0.16 -20.78 -9.03
C PRO A 303 -1.17 -20.04 -8.82
N THR A 304 -1.37 -19.50 -7.62
CA THR A 304 -2.56 -18.69 -7.29
C THR A 304 -2.61 -17.42 -8.13
N ALA A 305 -1.47 -16.73 -8.27
CA ALA A 305 -1.38 -15.50 -9.06
C ALA A 305 -1.79 -15.73 -10.53
N LEU A 306 -1.26 -16.78 -11.15
CA LEU A 306 -1.55 -17.12 -12.54
C LEU A 306 -3.01 -17.55 -12.73
N ALA A 307 -3.55 -18.36 -11.83
CA ALA A 307 -4.95 -18.77 -11.88
C ALA A 307 -5.90 -17.55 -11.73
N LEU A 308 -5.60 -16.65 -10.80
CA LEU A 308 -6.41 -15.46 -10.56
C LEU A 308 -6.29 -14.45 -11.71
N HIS A 309 -5.09 -14.25 -12.25
CA HIS A 309 -4.85 -13.37 -13.41
C HIS A 309 -5.60 -13.85 -14.65
N ALA A 310 -5.62 -15.17 -14.90
CA ALA A 310 -6.38 -15.73 -16.01
C ALA A 310 -7.88 -15.40 -15.93
N LEU A 311 -8.47 -15.45 -14.73
CA LEU A 311 -9.88 -15.06 -14.53
C LEU A 311 -10.08 -13.55 -14.70
N TRP A 312 -9.15 -12.76 -14.16
CA TRP A 312 -9.21 -11.30 -14.27
C TRP A 312 -9.14 -10.83 -15.74
N ARG A 313 -8.20 -11.36 -16.52
CA ARG A 313 -8.07 -11.09 -17.96
C ARG A 313 -9.33 -11.48 -18.72
N ALA A 314 -9.87 -12.67 -18.46
CA ALA A 314 -11.09 -13.14 -19.12
C ALA A 314 -12.25 -12.17 -18.84
N GLY A 315 -12.40 -11.71 -17.60
CA GLY A 315 -13.43 -10.75 -17.22
C GLY A 315 -13.27 -9.39 -17.92
N ILE A 316 -12.05 -8.86 -18.04
CA ILE A 316 -11.81 -7.60 -18.79
C ILE A 316 -12.19 -7.76 -20.27
N VAL A 317 -11.80 -8.88 -20.90
CA VAL A 317 -12.08 -9.15 -22.32
C VAL A 317 -13.58 -9.26 -22.57
N GLU A 318 -14.30 -9.96 -21.69
CA GLU A 318 -15.76 -10.09 -21.76
C GLU A 318 -16.45 -8.73 -21.62
N ALA A 319 -16.08 -7.94 -20.62
CA ALA A 319 -16.64 -6.60 -20.41
C ALA A 319 -16.38 -5.66 -21.60
N THR A 320 -15.19 -5.74 -22.19
CA THR A 320 -14.84 -4.93 -23.37
C THR A 320 -15.64 -5.34 -24.59
N SER A 321 -15.86 -6.65 -24.77
CA SER A 321 -16.65 -7.20 -25.88
C SER A 321 -18.14 -6.84 -25.77
N ALA A 322 -18.68 -6.82 -24.55
CA ALA A 322 -20.06 -6.41 -24.28
C ALA A 322 -20.29 -4.89 -24.46
N ALA A 323 -19.24 -4.07 -24.35
CA ALA A 323 -19.32 -2.61 -24.49
C ALA A 323 -19.26 -2.12 -25.95
N LEU A 324 -18.87 -2.98 -26.91
CA LEU A 324 -18.90 -2.65 -28.33
C LEU A 324 -20.35 -2.80 -28.86
N PRO A 325 -21.02 -1.72 -29.30
CA PRO A 325 -22.35 -1.86 -29.88
C PRO A 325 -22.27 -2.69 -31.17
N ASP A 326 -23.24 -3.58 -31.33
CA ASP A 326 -23.43 -4.41 -32.52
C ASP A 326 -23.45 -3.52 -33.77
N ARG A 327 -22.33 -3.46 -34.51
CA ARG A 327 -22.27 -2.85 -35.85
C ARG A 327 -22.92 -3.83 -36.84
N ALA A 328 -24.21 -4.08 -36.65
CA ALA A 328 -25.03 -4.88 -37.55
C ALA A 328 -26.48 -4.35 -37.58
N THR A 329 -26.66 -3.03 -37.76
CA THR A 329 -27.93 -2.50 -38.28
C THR A 329 -27.78 -2.28 -39.78
N THR A 330 -28.14 -3.33 -40.51
CA THR A 330 -28.82 -3.32 -41.82
C THR A 330 -29.10 -1.93 -42.41
N GLU A 331 -28.35 -1.55 -43.45
CA GLU A 331 -28.84 -0.59 -44.43
C GLU A 331 -30.04 -1.23 -45.16
N PRO A 332 -31.22 -0.56 -45.22
CA PRO A 332 -32.27 -1.00 -46.11
C PRO A 332 -31.85 -0.70 -47.56
N ALA A 333 -31.98 -1.69 -48.43
CA ALA A 333 -31.73 -1.53 -49.86
C ALA A 333 -32.54 -0.36 -50.43
N PRO A 334 -31.95 0.49 -51.30
CA PRO A 334 -32.68 1.59 -51.90
C PRO A 334 -33.72 1.04 -52.88
N ALA A 335 -34.98 1.45 -52.68
CA ALA A 335 -36.02 1.25 -53.67
C ALA A 335 -35.90 2.32 -54.76
N ALA A 336 -35.45 1.92 -55.95
CA ALA A 336 -35.84 2.45 -57.27
C ALA A 336 -35.23 1.57 -58.36
#